data_AF-A0A6I4TL87-F1
#
_entry.id   AF-A0A6I4TL87-F1
#
_cell.length_a   1.000
_cell.length_b   1.000
_cell.length_c   1.000
_cell.angle_alpha   90.00
_cell.angle_beta   90.00
_cell.angle_gamma   90.00
#
_symmetry.space_group_name_H-M   'P 1'
#
loop_
_entity.id
_entity.type
_entity.pdbx_description
1 polymer ?
#
loop_
_entity_poly.entity_id
_entity_poly.type
_entity_poly.pdbx_seq_one_letter_code
_entity_poly.pdbx_strand_id
1 'polypeptide(L)'
;MPVSRYMGESNARYYTSRDPLGASGDFTTAPEISQMFGEMIGLWLTDLWARAGKPDCAYVELGPGRGTLATDALRAMASQGLKPAVHLVEGSEALRDVQAGALGGATFHDTIDTLPEDLPLLAVGNEFLDALPIRQLVMTEKGWRERMVALDEDAFVFAAGPSPMDDAVPDAMKDQAVGTVIEACPAAAALAQTLADRLKRQGGAALLIDYGHLQPRTGETLQAIKAHRKVGVFDAPGDMDLTAHVDFAILSQIASGKGLNHASTTQGQWLGALGMGARAQALVTKTPEGAPQIAQAFERLTGADEMGELFKVFAMTPPDWPEGAGFG
;
A
#
# COMPACT_ATOMS: atom_id res chain seq x y z
N MET A 1 -24.45 5.80 -8.55
CA MET A 1 -23.78 5.59 -7.25
C MET A 1 -22.43 6.31 -7.24
N PRO A 2 -21.84 6.68 -6.10
CA PRO A 2 -20.48 7.23 -6.07
C PRO A 2 -19.45 6.24 -6.62
N VAL A 3 -18.35 6.73 -7.19
CA VAL A 3 -17.23 5.90 -7.66
C VAL A 3 -16.68 5.02 -6.53
N SER A 4 -16.60 5.53 -5.31
CA SER A 4 -16.16 4.76 -4.14
C SER A 4 -17.04 3.55 -3.87
N ARG A 5 -18.36 3.68 -3.99
CA ARG A 5 -19.27 2.54 -3.82
C ARG A 5 -19.08 1.52 -4.94
N TYR A 6 -18.96 1.98 -6.18
CA TYR A 6 -18.73 1.09 -7.31
C TYR A 6 -17.43 0.29 -7.17
N MET A 7 -16.31 0.98 -6.87
CA MET A 7 -15.00 0.36 -6.66
C MET A 7 -15.03 -0.63 -5.50
N GLY A 8 -15.61 -0.27 -4.35
CA GLY A 8 -15.70 -1.14 -3.18
C GLY A 8 -16.50 -2.43 -3.44
N GLU A 9 -17.66 -2.34 -4.08
CA GLU A 9 -18.50 -3.51 -4.39
C GLU A 9 -17.82 -4.43 -5.44
N SER A 10 -17.19 -3.83 -6.47
CA SER A 10 -16.44 -4.58 -7.48
C SER A 10 -15.24 -5.30 -6.85
N ASN A 11 -14.42 -4.60 -6.07
CA ASN A 11 -13.24 -5.19 -5.44
C ASN A 11 -13.62 -6.24 -4.38
N ALA A 12 -14.68 -6.01 -3.60
CA ALA A 12 -15.19 -7.01 -2.66
C ALA A 12 -15.55 -8.31 -3.39
N ARG A 13 -16.20 -8.23 -4.56
CA ARG A 13 -16.48 -9.42 -5.37
C ARG A 13 -15.20 -10.03 -5.95
N TYR A 14 -14.27 -9.20 -6.42
CA TYR A 14 -13.01 -9.64 -7.01
C TYR A 14 -12.14 -10.44 -6.03
N TYR A 15 -11.88 -9.91 -4.84
CA TYR A 15 -10.99 -10.52 -3.84
C TYR A 15 -11.63 -11.67 -3.06
N THR A 16 -12.96 -11.80 -3.06
CA THR A 16 -13.66 -12.94 -2.41
C THR A 16 -13.89 -14.12 -3.35
N SER A 17 -13.85 -13.92 -4.67
CA SER A 17 -14.27 -14.95 -5.63
C SER A 17 -13.13 -15.80 -6.21
N ARG A 18 -11.86 -15.45 -5.94
CA ARG A 18 -10.67 -16.11 -6.52
C ARG A 18 -9.39 -15.78 -5.74
N ASP A 19 -8.31 -16.52 -6.02
CA ASP A 19 -6.92 -16.12 -5.70
C ASP A 19 -6.42 -15.22 -6.85
N PRO A 20 -6.26 -13.89 -6.65
CA PRO A 20 -5.92 -12.97 -7.72
C PRO A 20 -4.41 -12.79 -7.93
N LEU A 21 -3.55 -13.42 -7.11
CA LEU A 21 -2.13 -13.10 -7.01
C LEU A 21 -1.20 -14.13 -7.67
N GLY A 22 -0.15 -13.65 -8.35
CA GLY A 22 0.98 -14.45 -8.86
C GLY A 22 1.03 -14.59 -10.38
N ALA A 23 1.92 -15.44 -10.90
CA ALA A 23 2.15 -15.64 -12.35
C ALA A 23 0.93 -16.20 -13.11
N SER A 24 -0.04 -16.76 -12.39
CA SER A 24 -1.35 -17.18 -12.90
C SER A 24 -2.51 -16.27 -12.45
N GLY A 25 -2.22 -15.25 -11.64
CA GLY A 25 -3.16 -14.22 -11.19
C GLY A 25 -3.23 -13.03 -12.16
N ASP A 26 -3.87 -11.94 -11.77
CA ASP A 26 -3.99 -10.75 -12.64
C ASP A 26 -2.76 -9.81 -12.52
N PHE A 27 -1.89 -9.99 -11.50
CA PHE A 27 -0.71 -9.15 -11.22
C PHE A 27 0.45 -9.89 -10.54
N THR A 28 1.64 -9.30 -10.69
CA THR A 28 2.86 -9.67 -9.95
C THR A 28 3.26 -8.49 -9.05
N THR A 29 3.17 -8.68 -7.73
CA THR A 29 3.53 -7.68 -6.71
C THR A 29 5.02 -7.72 -6.37
N ALA A 30 5.53 -6.68 -5.68
CA ALA A 30 6.95 -6.61 -5.30
C ALA A 30 7.49 -7.85 -4.55
N PRO A 31 6.76 -8.43 -3.57
CA PRO A 31 7.19 -9.64 -2.87
C PRO A 31 7.33 -10.87 -3.79
N GLU A 32 6.50 -10.98 -4.82
CA GLU A 32 6.51 -12.10 -5.77
C GLU A 32 7.66 -12.00 -6.79
N ILE A 33 8.26 -10.82 -6.94
CA ILE A 33 9.41 -10.60 -7.84
C ILE A 33 10.71 -11.08 -7.21
N SER A 34 10.92 -10.80 -5.92
CA SER A 34 12.18 -11.16 -5.26
C SER A 34 12.10 -11.19 -3.75
N GLN A 35 12.72 -12.22 -3.17
CA GLN A 35 12.99 -12.29 -1.73
C GLN A 35 13.75 -11.08 -1.18
N MET A 36 14.54 -10.41 -2.03
CA MET A 36 15.30 -9.23 -1.63
C MET A 36 14.40 -8.13 -1.08
N PHE A 37 13.19 -7.97 -1.65
CA PHE A 37 12.26 -6.94 -1.23
C PHE A 37 11.78 -7.15 0.22
N GLY A 38 11.29 -8.35 0.52
CA GLY A 38 10.86 -8.69 1.88
C GLY A 38 12.01 -8.69 2.89
N GLU A 39 13.20 -9.10 2.47
CA GLU A 39 14.40 -9.01 3.32
C GLU A 39 14.76 -7.57 3.68
N MET A 40 14.69 -6.62 2.74
CA MET A 40 14.98 -5.20 3.03
C MET A 40 13.97 -4.63 4.03
N ILE A 41 12.68 -4.95 3.87
CA ILE A 41 11.63 -4.52 4.80
C ILE A 41 11.84 -5.12 6.19
N GLY A 42 12.08 -6.43 6.28
CA GLY A 42 12.34 -7.11 7.56
C GLY A 42 13.57 -6.56 8.29
N LEU A 43 14.65 -6.28 7.56
CA LEU A 43 15.86 -5.67 8.12
C LEU A 43 15.62 -4.21 8.55
N TRP A 44 14.84 -3.43 7.80
CA TRP A 44 14.45 -2.07 8.19
C TRP A 44 13.65 -2.04 9.49
N LEU A 45 12.66 -2.93 9.64
CA LEU A 45 11.90 -3.07 10.89
C LEU A 45 12.78 -3.52 12.05
N THR A 46 13.71 -4.43 11.79
CA THR A 46 14.66 -4.93 12.81
C THR A 46 15.60 -3.81 13.29
N ASP A 47 16.11 -2.97 12.39
CA ASP A 47 16.98 -1.86 12.75
C ASP A 47 16.26 -0.87 13.68
N LEU A 48 15.01 -0.51 13.36
CA LEU A 48 14.17 0.32 14.23
C LEU A 48 13.96 -0.32 15.60
N TRP A 49 13.58 -1.59 15.64
CA TRP A 49 13.41 -2.34 16.89
C TRP A 49 14.70 -2.38 17.73
N ALA A 50 15.84 -2.62 17.09
CA ALA A 50 17.13 -2.68 17.77
C ALA A 50 17.51 -1.32 18.38
N ARG A 51 17.33 -0.23 17.62
CA ARG A 51 17.59 1.14 18.09
C ARG A 51 16.59 1.61 19.14
N ALA A 52 15.38 1.05 19.15
CA ALA A 52 14.36 1.31 20.18
C ALA A 52 14.61 0.56 21.49
N GLY A 53 15.73 -0.16 21.63
CA GLY A 53 16.09 -0.90 22.85
C GLY A 53 15.52 -2.31 22.90
N LYS A 54 15.12 -2.89 21.75
CA LYS A 54 14.66 -4.27 21.61
C LYS A 54 13.43 -4.63 22.48
N PRO A 55 12.36 -3.83 22.48
CA PRO A 55 11.15 -4.16 23.23
C PRO A 55 10.45 -5.41 22.66
N ASP A 56 9.60 -6.04 23.45
CA ASP A 56 8.60 -6.96 22.90
C ASP A 56 7.72 -6.18 21.91
N CYS A 57 7.38 -6.79 20.77
CA CYS A 57 6.63 -6.10 19.72
C CYS A 57 5.81 -7.09 18.87
N ALA A 58 4.89 -6.53 18.09
CA ALA A 58 4.10 -7.25 17.09
C ALA A 58 4.56 -6.89 15.67
N TYR A 59 4.73 -7.89 14.80
CA TYR A 59 4.76 -7.67 13.36
C TYR A 59 3.32 -7.62 12.85
N VAL A 60 2.99 -6.57 12.13
CA VAL A 60 1.65 -6.37 11.56
C VAL A 60 1.78 -6.24 10.05
N GLU A 61 1.02 -7.02 9.28
CA GLU A 61 0.91 -6.84 7.83
C GLU A 61 -0.54 -6.57 7.41
N LEU A 62 -0.73 -5.51 6.63
CA LEU A 62 -2.01 -5.10 6.06
C LEU A 62 -2.14 -5.65 4.65
N GLY A 63 -3.15 -6.50 4.42
CA GLY A 63 -3.35 -7.17 3.13
C GLY A 63 -2.15 -8.03 2.69
N PRO A 64 -1.78 -9.07 3.45
CA PRO A 64 -0.56 -9.85 3.21
C PRO A 64 -0.57 -10.71 1.93
N GLY A 65 -1.70 -10.78 1.22
CA GLY A 65 -1.83 -11.57 -0.01
C GLY A 65 -1.55 -13.06 0.26
N ARG A 66 -0.45 -13.59 -0.28
CA ARG A 66 -0.03 -14.99 -0.04
C ARG A 66 0.83 -15.17 1.22
N GLY A 67 1.18 -14.09 1.92
CA GLY A 67 2.11 -14.09 3.05
C GLY A 67 3.59 -14.15 2.64
N THR A 68 3.90 -13.94 1.36
CA THR A 68 5.27 -13.98 0.81
C THR A 68 6.15 -12.91 1.45
N LEU A 69 5.65 -11.68 1.57
CA LEU A 69 6.36 -10.58 2.22
C LEU A 69 6.66 -10.90 3.69
N ALA A 70 5.65 -11.24 4.49
CA ALA A 70 5.85 -11.72 5.87
C ALA A 70 6.88 -12.85 5.96
N THR A 71 6.83 -13.83 5.06
CA THR A 71 7.75 -14.99 5.10
C THR A 71 9.21 -14.53 4.96
N ASP A 72 9.50 -13.70 3.97
CA ASP A 72 10.85 -13.18 3.74
C ASP A 72 11.30 -12.19 4.82
N ALA A 73 10.41 -11.29 5.24
CA ALA A 73 10.67 -10.30 6.28
C ALA A 73 10.96 -10.97 7.63
N LEU A 74 10.10 -11.89 8.07
CA LEU A 74 10.27 -12.62 9.34
C LEU A 74 11.51 -13.52 9.32
N ARG A 75 11.85 -14.12 8.17
CA ARG A 75 13.12 -14.85 8.01
C ARG A 75 14.32 -13.93 8.22
N ALA A 76 14.30 -12.73 7.63
CA ALA A 76 15.36 -11.75 7.78
C ALA A 76 15.45 -11.22 9.23
N MET A 77 14.32 -10.90 9.86
CA MET A 77 14.22 -10.47 11.25
C MET A 77 14.77 -11.54 12.20
N ALA A 78 14.42 -12.80 12.00
CA ALA A 78 14.89 -13.91 12.82
C ALA A 78 16.42 -14.08 12.76
N SER A 79 17.05 -13.78 11.62
CA SER A 79 18.51 -13.81 11.47
C SER A 79 19.23 -12.78 12.37
N GLN A 80 18.51 -11.72 12.77
CA GLN A 80 18.99 -10.68 13.67
C GLN A 80 18.48 -10.84 15.10
N GLY A 81 17.79 -11.95 15.40
CA GLY A 81 17.29 -12.28 16.74
C GLY A 81 15.90 -11.74 17.07
N LEU A 82 15.20 -11.11 16.12
CA LEU A 82 13.83 -10.61 16.31
C LEU A 82 12.82 -11.66 15.83
N LYS A 83 11.92 -12.12 16.72
CA LYS A 83 10.86 -13.09 16.44
C LYS A 83 9.53 -12.62 17.07
N PRO A 84 8.86 -11.62 16.48
CA PRO A 84 7.67 -11.02 17.06
C PRO A 84 6.44 -11.92 16.89
N ALA A 85 5.39 -11.65 17.65
CA ALA A 85 4.06 -12.19 17.34
C ALA A 85 3.59 -11.64 15.98
N VAL A 86 2.97 -12.49 15.17
CA VAL A 86 2.56 -12.16 13.80
C VAL A 86 1.06 -11.86 13.78
N HIS A 87 0.70 -10.67 13.32
CA HIS A 87 -0.66 -10.20 13.20
C HIS A 87 -0.94 -9.79 11.75
N LEU A 88 -1.99 -10.35 11.16
CA LEU A 88 -2.33 -10.18 9.75
C LEU A 88 -3.72 -9.57 9.62
N VAL A 89 -3.84 -8.43 8.95
CA VAL A 89 -5.14 -7.80 8.66
C VAL A 89 -5.57 -8.24 7.26
N GLU A 90 -6.48 -9.19 7.20
CA GLU A 90 -6.89 -9.89 5.99
C GLU A 90 -8.40 -10.16 6.04
N GLY A 91 -9.16 -9.73 5.03
CA GLY A 91 -10.62 -9.95 4.98
C GLY A 91 -11.03 -11.27 4.31
N SER A 92 -10.16 -11.89 3.51
CA SER A 92 -10.45 -13.09 2.73
C SER A 92 -10.15 -14.37 3.50
N GLU A 93 -11.18 -15.17 3.82
CA GLU A 93 -11.01 -16.47 4.48
C GLU A 93 -10.08 -17.41 3.69
N ALA A 94 -10.19 -17.42 2.37
CA ALA A 94 -9.34 -18.25 1.51
C ALA A 94 -7.86 -17.87 1.62
N LEU A 95 -7.54 -16.56 1.70
CA LEU A 95 -6.16 -16.12 1.88
C LEU A 95 -5.67 -16.37 3.31
N ARG A 96 -6.53 -16.24 4.33
CA ARG A 96 -6.19 -16.62 5.72
C ARG A 96 -5.73 -18.08 5.81
N ASP A 97 -6.41 -19.00 5.11
CA ASP A 97 -6.01 -20.41 5.07
C ASP A 97 -4.63 -20.62 4.44
N VAL A 98 -4.35 -19.94 3.32
CA VAL A 98 -3.04 -19.96 2.66
C VAL A 98 -1.95 -19.40 3.60
N GLN A 99 -2.22 -18.25 4.21
CA GLN A 99 -1.32 -17.56 5.11
C GLN A 99 -1.05 -18.37 6.38
N ALA A 100 -2.06 -19.01 6.97
CA ALA A 100 -1.92 -19.84 8.18
C ALA A 100 -0.98 -21.04 7.95
N GLY A 101 -0.98 -21.60 6.74
CA GLY A 101 -0.05 -22.64 6.34
C GLY A 101 1.40 -22.16 6.22
N ALA A 102 1.62 -20.94 5.72
CA ALA A 102 2.95 -20.35 5.55
C ALA A 102 3.52 -19.72 6.84
N LEU A 103 2.64 -19.12 7.64
CA LEU A 103 2.96 -18.26 8.80
C LEU A 103 2.34 -18.86 10.06
N GLY A 104 2.82 -20.04 10.45
CA GLY A 104 2.30 -20.77 11.61
C GLY A 104 2.27 -19.91 12.88
N GLY A 105 1.09 -19.82 13.51
CA GLY A 105 0.87 -19.03 14.72
C GLY A 105 0.47 -17.57 14.49
N ALA A 106 0.20 -17.16 13.25
CA ALA A 106 -0.35 -15.84 12.95
C ALA A 106 -1.76 -15.65 13.56
N THR A 107 -2.01 -14.44 14.07
CA THR A 107 -3.34 -13.99 14.51
C THR A 107 -3.97 -13.14 13.41
N PHE A 108 -5.18 -13.48 12.99
CA PHE A 108 -5.89 -12.78 11.93
C PHE A 108 -6.85 -11.73 12.48
N HIS A 109 -6.95 -10.62 11.76
CA HIS A 109 -7.77 -9.47 12.10
C HIS A 109 -8.59 -9.04 10.88
N ASP A 110 -9.85 -8.66 11.09
CA ASP A 110 -10.67 -8.05 10.03
C ASP A 110 -10.28 -6.59 9.81
N THR A 111 -9.91 -5.89 10.88
CA THR A 111 -9.49 -4.48 10.87
C THR A 111 -8.35 -4.24 11.84
N ILE A 112 -7.63 -3.13 11.61
CA ILE A 112 -6.55 -2.67 12.49
C ILE A 112 -6.99 -2.35 13.93
N ASP A 113 -8.30 -2.20 14.18
CA ASP A 113 -8.83 -1.84 15.50
C ASP A 113 -8.65 -2.96 16.52
N THR A 114 -8.55 -4.21 16.04
CA THR A 114 -8.44 -5.41 16.88
C THR A 114 -6.99 -5.84 17.14
N LEU A 115 -6.01 -5.08 16.63
CA LEU A 115 -4.59 -5.33 16.88
C LEU A 115 -4.25 -5.21 18.38
N PRO A 116 -3.13 -5.78 18.86
CA PRO A 116 -2.65 -5.61 20.24
C PRO A 116 -2.49 -4.13 20.61
N GLU A 117 -2.90 -3.75 21.81
CA GLU A 117 -2.85 -2.36 22.32
C GLU A 117 -1.71 -2.10 23.30
N ASP A 118 -1.03 -3.16 23.72
CA ASP A 118 -0.04 -3.20 24.80
C ASP A 118 1.40 -3.41 24.30
N LEU A 119 1.59 -3.50 22.99
CA LEU A 119 2.89 -3.74 22.35
C LEU A 119 3.14 -2.74 21.21
N PRO A 120 4.39 -2.26 21.03
CA PRO A 120 4.80 -1.57 19.81
C PRO A 120 4.42 -2.35 18.55
N LEU A 121 3.91 -1.64 17.53
CA LEU A 121 3.53 -2.24 16.25
C LEU A 121 4.61 -1.98 15.21
N LEU A 122 5.16 -3.04 14.62
CA LEU A 122 6.00 -2.98 13.43
C LEU A 122 5.11 -3.32 12.23
N ALA A 123 4.42 -2.30 11.73
CA ALA A 123 3.39 -2.44 10.71
C ALA A 123 3.92 -2.22 9.30
N VAL A 124 3.50 -3.06 8.35
CA VAL A 124 3.76 -2.89 6.93
C VAL A 124 2.46 -3.05 6.12
N GLY A 125 2.29 -2.23 5.08
CA GLY A 125 1.28 -2.43 4.05
C GLY A 125 1.93 -2.24 2.68
N ASN A 126 1.88 -3.26 1.83
CA ASN A 126 2.42 -3.21 0.47
C ASN A 126 1.27 -3.45 -0.52
N GLU A 127 1.04 -2.51 -1.44
CA GLU A 127 -0.05 -2.61 -2.44
C GLU A 127 -1.40 -2.91 -1.76
N PHE A 128 -1.66 -2.16 -0.68
CA PHE A 128 -2.86 -2.28 0.14
C PHE A 128 -3.78 -1.07 -0.03
N LEU A 129 -3.19 0.11 -0.27
CA LEU A 129 -3.92 1.38 -0.24
C LEU A 129 -4.55 1.68 -1.59
N ASP A 130 -3.93 1.25 -2.68
CA ASP A 130 -4.41 1.42 -4.06
C ASP A 130 -5.76 0.73 -4.33
N ALA A 131 -6.03 -0.38 -3.65
CA ALA A 131 -7.26 -1.15 -3.72
C ALA A 131 -8.39 -0.55 -2.86
N LEU A 132 -8.09 0.47 -2.03
CA LEU A 132 -9.09 1.10 -1.18
C LEU A 132 -10.01 2.04 -1.98
N PRO A 133 -11.33 2.05 -1.71
CA PRO A 133 -12.27 2.79 -2.53
C PRO A 133 -12.07 4.32 -2.54
N ILE A 134 -11.80 4.87 -3.73
CA ILE A 134 -11.61 6.31 -3.92
C ILE A 134 -12.91 7.05 -4.24
N ARG A 135 -13.00 8.30 -3.79
CA ARG A 135 -13.95 9.30 -4.28
C ARG A 135 -13.29 10.08 -5.42
N GLN A 136 -14.09 10.46 -6.41
CA GLN A 136 -13.67 11.39 -7.45
C GLN A 136 -14.57 12.63 -7.38
N LEU A 137 -13.96 13.81 -7.41
CA LEU A 137 -14.65 15.08 -7.60
C LEU A 137 -14.31 15.58 -9.00
N VAL A 138 -15.27 16.16 -9.71
CA VAL A 138 -15.10 16.69 -11.07
C VAL A 138 -15.52 18.16 -11.14
N MET A 139 -14.68 18.98 -11.75
CA MET A 139 -14.98 20.39 -12.00
C MET A 139 -15.96 20.51 -13.16
N THR A 140 -17.12 21.12 -12.92
CA THR A 140 -18.14 21.37 -13.94
C THR A 140 -18.30 22.87 -14.19
N GLU A 141 -19.09 23.26 -15.20
CA GLU A 141 -19.45 24.67 -15.40
C GLU A 141 -20.17 25.30 -14.19
N LYS A 142 -20.72 24.47 -13.28
CA LYS A 142 -21.46 24.89 -12.07
C LYS A 142 -20.63 24.70 -10.78
N GLY A 143 -19.33 24.50 -10.90
CA GLY A 143 -18.43 24.20 -9.77
C GLY A 143 -18.19 22.70 -9.58
N TRP A 144 -17.58 22.34 -8.45
CA TRP A 144 -17.20 20.97 -8.15
C TRP A 144 -18.39 20.08 -7.81
N ARG A 145 -18.42 18.87 -8.36
CA ARG A 145 -19.43 17.85 -8.09
C ARG A 145 -18.77 16.52 -7.78
N GLU A 146 -19.41 15.68 -6.99
CA GLU A 146 -18.96 14.29 -6.85
C GLU A 146 -19.19 13.56 -8.17
N ARG A 147 -18.17 12.84 -8.67
CA ARG A 147 -18.32 11.99 -9.85
C ARG A 147 -19.04 10.70 -9.44
N MET A 148 -20.03 10.35 -10.23
CA MET A 148 -20.91 9.21 -10.01
C MET A 148 -20.79 8.23 -11.17
N VAL A 149 -21.05 6.96 -10.89
CA VAL A 149 -21.37 5.94 -11.89
C VAL A 149 -22.89 5.93 -12.09
N ALA A 150 -23.33 6.18 -13.32
CA ALA A 150 -24.72 6.18 -13.75
C ALA A 150 -24.93 5.08 -14.80
N LEU A 151 -26.20 4.81 -15.10
CA LEU A 151 -26.60 3.95 -16.20
C LEU A 151 -27.10 4.85 -17.34
N ASP A 152 -26.49 4.70 -18.51
CA ASP A 152 -26.98 5.27 -19.77
C ASP A 152 -27.35 4.10 -20.69
N GLU A 153 -28.65 3.95 -20.96
CA GLU A 153 -29.24 2.74 -21.54
C GLU A 153 -28.83 1.47 -20.77
N ASP A 154 -27.95 0.65 -21.34
CA ASP A 154 -27.45 -0.60 -20.75
C ASP A 154 -25.96 -0.52 -20.37
N ALA A 155 -25.35 0.67 -20.40
CA ALA A 155 -23.92 0.89 -20.13
C ALA A 155 -23.68 1.76 -18.90
N PHE A 156 -22.66 1.39 -18.11
CA PHE A 156 -22.18 2.28 -17.04
C PHE A 156 -21.41 3.44 -17.64
N VAL A 157 -21.70 4.64 -17.15
CA VAL A 157 -21.02 5.88 -17.55
C VAL A 157 -20.68 6.73 -16.33
N PHE A 158 -19.69 7.60 -16.48
CA PHE A 158 -19.46 8.64 -15.49
C PHE A 158 -20.44 9.80 -15.66
N ALA A 159 -20.98 10.30 -14.55
CA ALA A 159 -21.86 11.45 -14.51
C ALA A 159 -21.51 12.36 -13.33
N ALA A 160 -21.79 13.66 -13.46
CA ALA A 160 -21.68 14.59 -12.33
C ALA A 160 -22.86 14.40 -11.37
N GLY A 161 -22.56 14.30 -10.08
CA GLY A 161 -23.56 14.25 -9.02
C GLY A 161 -24.34 15.56 -8.88
N PRO A 162 -25.53 15.52 -8.27
CA PRO A 162 -26.40 16.69 -8.17
C PRO A 162 -25.93 17.71 -7.12
N SER A 163 -25.20 17.28 -6.10
CA SER A 163 -24.80 18.11 -4.95
C SER A 163 -23.48 18.85 -5.19
N PRO A 164 -23.40 20.15 -4.84
CA PRO A 164 -22.13 20.87 -4.80
C PRO A 164 -21.12 20.25 -3.83
N MET A 165 -19.85 20.24 -4.24
CA MET A 165 -18.73 19.68 -3.46
C MET A 165 -17.57 20.68 -3.31
N ASP A 166 -17.81 21.97 -3.61
CA ASP A 166 -16.78 23.02 -3.58
C ASP A 166 -16.13 23.18 -2.20
N ASP A 167 -16.87 22.94 -1.11
CA ASP A 167 -16.35 22.97 0.27
C ASP A 167 -15.46 21.77 0.62
N ALA A 168 -15.56 20.68 -0.12
CA ALA A 168 -14.74 19.47 0.06
C ALA A 168 -13.40 19.54 -0.70
N VAL A 169 -13.22 20.56 -1.54
CA VAL A 169 -12.01 20.75 -2.34
C VAL A 169 -11.05 21.69 -1.61
N PRO A 170 -9.76 21.33 -1.48
CA PRO A 170 -8.76 22.22 -0.90
C PRO A 170 -8.70 23.56 -1.65
N ASP A 171 -8.51 24.67 -0.93
CA ASP A 171 -8.50 26.02 -1.53
C ASP A 171 -7.54 26.14 -2.71
N ALA A 172 -6.36 25.53 -2.63
CA ALA A 172 -5.36 25.52 -3.69
C ALA A 172 -5.81 24.79 -4.98
N MET A 173 -6.90 24.02 -4.93
CA MET A 173 -7.43 23.23 -6.04
C MET A 173 -8.84 23.67 -6.46
N LYS A 174 -9.41 24.74 -5.88
CA LYS A 174 -10.77 25.19 -6.22
C LYS A 174 -10.87 25.71 -7.66
N ASP A 175 -9.88 26.48 -8.09
CA ASP A 175 -9.87 27.10 -9.41
C ASP A 175 -9.18 26.19 -10.44
N GLN A 176 -9.98 25.34 -11.10
CA GLN A 176 -9.51 24.41 -12.12
C GLN A 176 -10.35 24.49 -13.40
N ALA A 177 -9.79 23.99 -14.51
CA ALA A 177 -10.54 23.88 -15.77
C ALA A 177 -11.72 22.89 -15.63
N VAL A 178 -12.80 23.13 -16.37
CA VAL A 178 -13.91 22.17 -16.49
C VAL A 178 -13.39 20.84 -17.01
N GLY A 179 -13.82 19.75 -16.36
CA GLY A 179 -13.37 18.39 -16.64
C GLY A 179 -12.19 17.93 -15.77
N THR A 180 -11.54 18.82 -15.01
CA THR A 180 -10.51 18.41 -14.05
C THR A 180 -11.11 17.49 -12.99
N VAL A 181 -10.39 16.43 -12.65
CA VAL A 181 -10.74 15.49 -11.57
C VAL A 181 -9.76 15.59 -10.41
N ILE A 182 -10.28 15.46 -9.19
CA ILE A 182 -9.51 15.25 -7.96
C ILE A 182 -9.95 13.91 -7.38
N GLU A 183 -8.97 13.10 -6.98
CA GLU A 183 -9.21 11.82 -6.32
C GLU A 183 -8.88 11.95 -4.84
N ALA A 184 -9.70 11.34 -4.00
CA ALA A 184 -9.47 11.29 -2.56
C ALA A 184 -9.81 9.89 -2.05
N CYS A 185 -9.03 9.37 -1.10
CA CYS A 185 -9.28 8.07 -0.48
C CYS A 185 -9.57 8.24 1.03
N PRO A 186 -10.85 8.45 1.42
CA PRO A 186 -11.21 8.57 2.83
C PRO A 186 -10.82 7.35 3.67
N ALA A 187 -10.85 6.15 3.09
CA ALA A 187 -10.47 4.92 3.76
C ALA A 187 -8.96 4.88 4.09
N ALA A 188 -8.10 5.24 3.14
CA ALA A 188 -6.65 5.35 3.39
C ALA A 188 -6.33 6.43 4.43
N ALA A 189 -7.02 7.57 4.38
CA ALA A 189 -6.87 8.63 5.37
C ALA A 189 -7.28 8.17 6.79
N ALA A 190 -8.41 7.47 6.92
CA ALA A 190 -8.87 6.93 8.20
C ALA A 190 -7.92 5.85 8.75
N LEU A 191 -7.42 4.96 7.88
CA LEU A 191 -6.41 3.96 8.24
C LEU A 191 -5.15 4.63 8.78
N ALA A 192 -4.63 5.64 8.08
CA ALA A 192 -3.43 6.35 8.48
C ALA A 192 -3.62 7.14 9.79
N GLN A 193 -4.79 7.75 10.01
CA GLN A 193 -5.13 8.39 11.29
C GLN A 193 -5.12 7.39 12.44
N THR A 194 -5.74 6.23 12.22
CA THR A 194 -5.80 5.17 13.22
C THR A 194 -4.41 4.63 13.53
N LEU A 195 -3.61 4.29 12.51
CA LEU A 195 -2.21 3.87 12.70
C LEU A 195 -1.40 4.92 13.44
N ALA A 196 -1.50 6.20 13.08
CA ALA A 196 -0.83 7.30 13.77
C ALA A 196 -1.22 7.36 15.26
N ASP A 197 -2.51 7.21 15.58
CA ASP A 197 -3.00 7.19 16.96
C ASP A 197 -2.53 5.94 17.74
N ARG A 198 -2.46 4.77 17.08
CA ARG A 198 -1.90 3.54 17.67
C ARG A 198 -0.43 3.74 18.00
N LEU A 199 0.38 4.10 16.98
CA LEU A 199 1.82 4.27 17.12
C LEU A 199 2.16 5.27 18.21
N LYS A 200 1.50 6.44 18.24
CA LYS A 200 1.73 7.46 19.26
C LYS A 200 1.45 6.97 20.70
N ARG A 201 0.54 6.03 20.87
CA ARG A 201 0.15 5.50 22.18
C ARG A 201 1.08 4.39 22.67
N GLN A 202 1.52 3.49 21.77
CA GLN A 202 2.17 2.23 22.16
C GLN A 202 3.55 2.00 21.52
N GLY A 203 4.06 2.95 20.73
CA GLY A 203 5.34 2.83 20.04
C GLY A 203 5.24 2.05 18.72
N GLY A 204 6.39 1.91 18.06
CA GLY A 204 6.54 1.17 16.82
C GLY A 204 6.70 2.04 15.57
N ALA A 205 6.46 1.44 14.41
CA ALA A 205 6.60 2.06 13.11
C ALA A 205 5.56 1.52 12.11
N ALA A 206 5.16 2.36 11.15
CA ALA A 206 4.41 1.91 9.98
C ALA A 206 5.20 2.20 8.70
N LEU A 207 5.23 1.25 7.78
CA LEU A 207 5.81 1.35 6.45
C LEU A 207 4.73 1.04 5.41
N LEU A 208 4.38 2.02 4.59
CA LEU A 208 3.34 1.92 3.57
C LEU A 208 4.00 2.08 2.19
N ILE A 209 3.86 1.08 1.33
CA ILE A 209 4.49 1.01 0.02
C ILE A 209 3.40 0.79 -1.03
N ASP A 210 3.32 1.72 -1.97
CA ASP A 210 2.30 1.66 -3.01
C ASP A 210 2.67 2.57 -4.19
N TYR A 211 2.03 2.40 -5.33
CA TYR A 211 2.22 3.31 -6.45
C TYR A 211 1.32 4.54 -6.31
N GLY A 212 1.93 5.71 -6.54
CA GLY A 212 1.29 6.95 -6.18
C GLY A 212 2.15 8.18 -6.38
N HIS A 213 1.78 9.26 -5.71
CA HIS A 213 2.44 10.55 -5.79
C HIS A 213 2.74 11.14 -4.41
N LEU A 214 3.89 11.81 -4.31
CA LEU A 214 4.35 12.47 -3.07
C LEU A 214 3.82 13.89 -2.91
N GLN A 215 3.28 14.47 -3.98
CA GLN A 215 2.73 15.82 -4.00
C GLN A 215 1.26 15.75 -4.42
N PRO A 216 0.40 16.65 -3.91
CA PRO A 216 -0.99 16.73 -4.35
C PRO A 216 -1.08 16.89 -5.87
N ARG A 217 -2.03 16.18 -6.50
CA ARG A 217 -2.17 16.13 -7.95
C ARG A 217 -3.64 16.14 -8.36
N THR A 218 -3.92 16.78 -9.50
CA THR A 218 -5.18 16.63 -10.24
C THR A 218 -5.03 15.61 -11.36
N GLY A 219 -6.11 14.92 -11.70
CA GLY A 219 -6.16 13.92 -12.77
C GLY A 219 -6.85 12.64 -12.32
N GLU A 220 -7.15 11.78 -13.28
CA GLU A 220 -7.76 10.47 -13.03
C GLU A 220 -6.66 9.40 -13.00
N THR A 221 -6.65 8.57 -11.97
CA THR A 221 -5.74 7.43 -11.86
C THR A 221 -6.47 6.10 -11.67
N LEU A 222 -7.79 6.14 -11.41
CA LEU A 222 -8.63 4.94 -11.43
C LEU A 222 -8.40 4.13 -12.70
N GLN A 223 -8.05 2.87 -12.54
CA GLN A 223 -7.82 1.93 -13.63
C GLN A 223 -8.37 0.55 -13.29
N ALA A 224 -8.61 -0.23 -14.34
CA ALA A 224 -9.01 -1.62 -14.23
C ALA A 224 -8.01 -2.52 -14.94
N ILE A 225 -7.64 -3.62 -14.31
CA ILE A 225 -6.78 -4.64 -14.91
C ILE A 225 -7.42 -6.02 -14.77
N LYS A 226 -7.32 -6.79 -15.85
CA LYS A 226 -7.81 -8.17 -15.94
C LYS A 226 -6.84 -8.98 -16.80
N ALA A 227 -6.38 -10.12 -16.29
CA ALA A 227 -5.41 -10.99 -16.94
C ALA A 227 -4.18 -10.22 -17.48
N HIS A 228 -3.55 -9.43 -16.61
CA HIS A 228 -2.39 -8.57 -16.90
C HIS A 228 -2.60 -7.52 -18.01
N ARG A 229 -3.85 -7.17 -18.33
CA ARG A 229 -4.18 -6.16 -19.35
C ARG A 229 -5.08 -5.08 -18.78
N LYS A 230 -4.79 -3.83 -19.15
CA LYS A 230 -5.66 -2.70 -18.86
C LYS A 230 -6.96 -2.86 -19.64
N VAL A 231 -8.08 -2.78 -18.92
CA VAL A 231 -9.45 -2.81 -19.48
C VAL A 231 -10.18 -1.53 -19.07
N GLY A 232 -11.35 -1.28 -19.66
CA GLY A 232 -12.22 -0.20 -19.24
C GLY A 232 -12.73 -0.45 -17.81
N VAL A 233 -12.86 0.63 -17.03
CA VAL A 233 -13.30 0.58 -15.63
C VAL A 233 -14.73 0.06 -15.44
N PHE A 234 -15.47 -0.16 -16.53
CA PHE A 234 -16.83 -0.72 -16.55
C PHE A 234 -16.94 -2.03 -17.33
N ASP A 235 -15.85 -2.56 -17.87
CA ASP A 235 -15.89 -3.69 -18.81
C ASP A 235 -16.30 -5.00 -18.16
N ALA A 236 -15.87 -5.24 -16.91
CA ALA A 236 -16.17 -6.47 -16.19
C ALA A 236 -16.19 -6.26 -14.66
N PRO A 237 -17.16 -5.49 -14.11
CA PRO A 237 -17.26 -5.23 -12.67
C PRO A 237 -17.31 -6.53 -11.87
N GLY A 238 -16.50 -6.63 -10.81
CA GLY A 238 -16.32 -7.84 -9.99
C GLY A 238 -15.35 -8.88 -10.58
N ASP A 239 -15.07 -8.80 -11.87
CA ASP A 239 -14.20 -9.70 -12.62
C ASP A 239 -12.89 -9.04 -13.07
N MET A 240 -12.60 -7.84 -12.59
CA MET A 240 -11.36 -7.10 -12.79
C MET A 240 -10.98 -6.39 -11.49
N ASP A 241 -9.70 -6.15 -11.31
CA ASP A 241 -9.21 -5.40 -10.17
C ASP A 241 -9.25 -3.91 -10.49
N LEU A 242 -9.84 -3.12 -9.59
CA LEU A 242 -9.88 -1.67 -9.68
C LEU A 242 -8.92 -1.07 -8.68
N THR A 243 -8.02 -0.24 -9.18
CA THR A 243 -7.02 0.42 -8.36
C THR A 243 -6.88 1.90 -8.71
N ALA A 244 -6.32 2.67 -7.79
CA ALA A 244 -6.00 4.08 -8.00
C ALA A 244 -4.66 4.43 -7.34
N HIS A 245 -3.99 5.46 -7.83
CA HIS A 245 -2.75 5.95 -7.25
C HIS A 245 -2.99 6.49 -5.84
N VAL A 246 -2.04 6.21 -4.95
CA VAL A 246 -2.07 6.67 -3.56
C VAL A 246 -1.55 8.11 -3.44
N ASP A 247 -2.30 8.93 -2.71
CA ASP A 247 -1.86 10.28 -2.31
C ASP A 247 -1.06 10.23 -0.99
N PHE A 248 0.25 10.13 -1.12
CA PHE A 248 1.16 10.12 0.04
C PHE A 248 1.30 11.49 0.72
N ALA A 249 0.88 12.59 0.06
CA ALA A 249 0.88 13.91 0.67
C ALA A 249 -0.16 13.98 1.80
N ILE A 250 -1.33 13.34 1.63
CA ILE A 250 -2.34 13.24 2.68
C ILE A 250 -1.83 12.42 3.88
N LEU A 251 -1.10 11.33 3.64
CA LEU A 251 -0.50 10.53 4.73
C LEU A 251 0.51 11.36 5.54
N SER A 252 1.33 12.14 4.84
CA SER A 252 2.28 13.08 5.45
C SER A 252 1.60 14.16 6.28
N GLN A 253 0.51 14.75 5.76
CA GLN A 253 -0.27 15.75 6.49
C GLN A 253 -0.90 15.16 7.76
N ILE A 254 -1.41 13.92 7.70
CA ILE A 254 -1.99 13.23 8.85
C ILE A 254 -0.92 12.97 9.92
N ALA A 255 0.24 12.43 9.53
CA ALA A 255 1.33 12.17 10.45
C ALA A 255 1.83 13.47 11.12
N SER A 256 2.05 14.53 10.33
CA SER A 256 2.37 15.87 10.83
C SER A 256 1.32 16.41 11.81
N GLY A 257 0.03 16.32 11.46
CA GLY A 257 -1.08 16.80 12.30
C GLY A 257 -1.22 16.03 13.62
N LYS A 258 -0.75 14.77 13.65
CA LYS A 258 -0.68 13.94 14.87
C LYS A 258 0.64 14.09 15.63
N GLY A 259 1.61 14.82 15.07
CA GLY A 259 2.93 15.04 15.65
C GLY A 259 3.81 13.79 15.64
N LEU A 260 3.70 12.95 14.59
CA LEU A 260 4.62 11.85 14.34
C LEU A 260 5.77 12.32 13.44
N ASN A 261 6.91 11.65 13.57
CA ASN A 261 7.95 11.70 12.55
C ASN A 261 7.45 10.97 11.32
N HIS A 262 7.70 11.50 10.13
CA HIS A 262 7.38 10.83 8.88
C HIS A 262 8.38 11.17 7.78
N ALA A 263 8.54 10.25 6.84
CA ALA A 263 9.38 10.45 5.68
C ALA A 263 8.81 9.67 4.49
N SER A 264 9.08 10.18 3.28
CA SER A 264 8.61 9.54 2.05
C SER A 264 9.60 9.72 0.91
N THR A 265 9.76 8.70 0.09
CA THR A 265 10.64 8.71 -1.08
C THR A 265 10.14 7.73 -2.14
N THR A 266 10.87 7.56 -3.24
CA THR A 266 10.57 6.54 -4.26
C THR A 266 11.15 5.18 -3.85
N GLN A 267 10.53 4.09 -4.30
CA GLN A 267 10.95 2.72 -3.95
C GLN A 267 12.40 2.46 -4.35
N GLY A 268 12.81 2.88 -5.55
CA GLY A 268 14.16 2.66 -6.05
C GLY A 268 15.21 3.38 -5.20
N GLN A 269 14.93 4.62 -4.80
CA GLN A 269 15.81 5.39 -3.91
C GLN A 269 15.91 4.73 -2.52
N TRP A 270 14.77 4.34 -1.95
CA TRP A 270 14.73 3.70 -0.64
C TRP A 270 15.47 2.37 -0.60
N LEU A 271 15.17 1.46 -1.52
CA LEU A 271 15.82 0.14 -1.61
C LEU A 271 17.33 0.28 -1.90
N GLY A 272 17.70 1.24 -2.76
CA GLY A 272 19.11 1.57 -3.02
C GLY A 272 19.83 2.02 -1.75
N ALA A 273 19.23 2.94 -0.98
CA ALA A 273 19.78 3.45 0.26
C ALA A 273 19.88 2.38 1.37
N LEU A 274 18.98 1.40 1.39
CA LEU A 274 19.06 0.23 2.29
C LEU A 274 20.12 -0.81 1.88
N GLY A 275 20.77 -0.63 0.73
CA GLY A 275 21.83 -1.52 0.28
C GLY A 275 21.34 -2.76 -0.47
N MET A 276 20.17 -2.69 -1.12
CA MET A 276 19.64 -3.80 -1.92
C MET A 276 20.63 -4.29 -2.99
N GLY A 277 21.46 -3.41 -3.55
CA GLY A 277 22.51 -3.80 -4.51
C GLY A 277 23.57 -4.71 -3.90
N ALA A 278 23.98 -4.47 -2.65
CA ALA A 278 24.89 -5.35 -1.93
C ALA A 278 24.24 -6.72 -1.67
N ARG A 279 22.93 -6.74 -1.39
CA ARG A 279 22.19 -7.98 -1.22
C ARG A 279 22.09 -8.79 -2.51
N ALA A 280 21.79 -8.14 -3.64
CA ALA A 280 21.79 -8.76 -4.96
C ALA A 280 23.15 -9.42 -5.26
N GLN A 281 24.25 -8.71 -5.00
CA GLN A 281 25.59 -9.25 -5.19
C GLN A 281 25.86 -10.48 -4.31
N ALA A 282 25.44 -10.46 -3.05
CA ALA A 282 25.59 -11.60 -2.15
C ALA A 282 24.81 -12.84 -2.63
N LEU A 283 23.61 -12.65 -3.18
CA LEU A 283 22.82 -13.74 -3.77
C LEU A 283 23.50 -14.30 -5.02
N VAL A 284 24.02 -13.45 -5.90
CA VAL A 284 24.78 -13.87 -7.09
C VAL A 284 26.01 -14.68 -6.70
N THR A 285 26.75 -14.28 -5.66
CA THR A 285 27.91 -15.03 -5.18
C THR A 285 27.53 -16.41 -4.65
N LYS A 286 26.36 -16.54 -4.01
CA LYS A 286 25.86 -17.81 -3.47
C LYS A 286 25.27 -18.73 -4.54
N THR A 287 24.67 -18.15 -5.58
CA THR A 287 23.97 -18.86 -6.65
C THR A 287 24.28 -18.22 -8.00
N PRO A 288 25.50 -18.45 -8.56
CA PRO A 288 25.94 -17.79 -9.79
C PRO A 288 25.04 -18.04 -11.01
N GLU A 289 24.44 -19.23 -11.09
CA GLU A 289 23.49 -19.62 -12.14
C GLU A 289 22.20 -18.80 -12.14
N GLY A 290 21.82 -18.20 -11.00
CA GLY A 290 20.64 -17.34 -10.85
C GLY A 290 20.91 -15.86 -11.15
N ALA A 291 22.14 -15.49 -11.55
CA ALA A 291 22.53 -14.10 -11.72
C ALA A 291 21.63 -13.30 -12.70
N PRO A 292 21.23 -13.84 -13.87
CA PRO A 292 20.33 -13.12 -14.77
C PRO A 292 18.98 -12.78 -14.14
N GLN A 293 18.38 -13.73 -13.41
CA GLN A 293 17.09 -13.55 -12.74
C GLN A 293 17.19 -12.54 -11.59
N ILE A 294 18.29 -12.58 -10.83
CA ILE A 294 18.54 -11.61 -9.75
C ILE A 294 18.70 -10.20 -10.32
N ALA A 295 19.44 -10.04 -11.42
CA ALA A 295 19.61 -8.75 -12.09
C ALA A 295 18.30 -8.19 -12.63
N GLN A 296 17.48 -9.04 -13.27
CA GLN A 296 16.15 -8.65 -13.76
C GLN A 296 15.23 -8.23 -12.61
N ALA A 297 15.21 -8.98 -11.51
CA ALA A 297 14.41 -8.68 -10.35
C ALA A 297 14.85 -7.38 -9.66
N PHE A 298 16.16 -7.16 -9.55
CA PHE A 298 16.72 -5.91 -9.06
C PHE A 298 16.27 -4.72 -9.92
N GLU A 299 16.48 -4.80 -11.24
CA GLU A 299 16.06 -3.75 -12.17
C GLU A 299 14.56 -3.48 -12.10
N ARG A 300 13.72 -4.52 -12.06
CA ARG A 300 12.28 -4.36 -11.95
C ARG A 300 11.86 -3.63 -10.67
N LEU A 301 12.56 -3.87 -9.55
CA LEU A 301 12.24 -3.27 -8.26
C LEU A 301 12.81 -1.85 -8.09
N THR A 302 13.95 -1.54 -8.71
CA THR A 302 14.66 -0.26 -8.48
C THR A 302 14.74 0.67 -9.68
N GLY A 303 14.49 0.17 -10.90
CA GLY A 303 14.61 0.91 -12.15
C GLY A 303 13.61 2.06 -12.25
N ALA A 304 14.04 3.19 -12.82
CA ALA A 304 13.22 4.40 -12.92
C ALA A 304 12.05 4.24 -13.92
N ASP A 305 12.22 3.45 -14.96
CA ASP A 305 11.16 3.10 -15.92
C ASP A 305 10.30 1.91 -15.45
N GLU A 306 10.60 1.39 -14.25
CA GLU A 306 9.98 0.21 -13.64
C GLU A 306 9.28 0.61 -12.33
N MET A 307 9.33 -0.25 -11.30
CA MET A 307 8.69 0.06 -10.01
C MET A 307 9.44 1.14 -9.22
N GLY A 308 10.71 1.38 -9.53
CA GLY A 308 11.59 2.24 -8.74
C GLY A 308 11.11 3.68 -8.61
N GLU A 309 10.60 4.27 -9.70
CA GLU A 309 10.01 5.62 -9.68
C GLU A 309 8.51 5.58 -9.43
N LEU A 310 7.78 4.60 -9.97
CA LEU A 310 6.33 4.52 -9.87
C LEU A 310 5.87 4.33 -8.42
N PHE A 311 6.51 3.42 -7.68
CA PHE A 311 6.22 3.12 -6.29
C PHE A 311 6.85 4.13 -5.35
N LYS A 312 6.12 4.47 -4.30
CA LYS A 312 6.57 5.33 -3.21
C LYS A 312 6.57 4.52 -1.92
N VAL A 313 7.46 4.95 -1.02
CA VAL A 313 7.59 4.41 0.32
C VAL A 313 7.29 5.55 1.27
N PHE A 314 6.43 5.30 2.26
CA PHE A 314 6.12 6.22 3.34
C PHE A 314 6.33 5.51 4.66
N ALA A 315 7.09 6.14 5.56
CA ALA A 315 7.26 5.68 6.93
C ALA A 315 6.74 6.72 7.90
N MET A 316 6.18 6.26 9.02
CA MET A 316 5.89 7.10 10.17
C MET A 316 6.20 6.40 11.49
N THR A 317 6.72 7.17 12.44
CA THR A 317 7.10 6.71 13.79
C THR A 317 6.76 7.79 14.83
N PRO A 318 6.51 7.42 16.10
CA PRO A 318 6.38 8.38 17.20
C PRO A 318 7.66 9.19 17.41
N PRO A 319 7.59 10.41 18.00
CA PRO A 319 8.77 11.26 18.26
C PRO A 319 9.86 10.61 19.11
N ASP A 320 9.48 9.71 20.02
CA ASP A 320 10.36 8.96 20.92
C ASP A 320 10.83 7.62 20.34
N TRP A 321 10.44 7.31 19.11
CA TRP A 321 10.86 6.12 18.39
C TRP A 321 11.94 6.47 17.36
N PRO A 322 12.90 5.56 17.06
CA PRO A 322 13.89 5.82 16.03
C PRO A 322 13.26 6.14 14.67
N GLU A 323 13.87 7.06 13.92
CA GLU A 323 13.47 7.36 12.55
C GLU A 323 13.98 6.29 11.59
N GLY A 324 13.21 6.01 10.54
CA GLY A 324 13.54 5.00 9.52
C GLY A 324 14.72 5.41 8.65
N ALA A 325 15.61 4.46 8.34
CA ALA A 325 16.68 4.67 7.37
C ALA A 325 16.14 4.69 5.92
N GLY A 326 16.92 5.29 5.01
CA GLY A 326 16.68 5.22 3.56
C GLY A 326 15.80 6.33 2.97
N PHE A 327 15.45 7.36 3.73
CA PHE A 327 14.55 8.44 3.28
C PHE A 327 15.25 9.79 3.00
N GLY A 328 16.58 9.86 3.09
CA GLY A 328 17.37 11.07 2.87
C GLY A 328 18.85 10.83 3.17
#